data_AF-A0A925HIJ0-F1
#
_entry.id   AF-A0A925HIJ0-F1
#
_cell.length_a   1.000
_cell.length_b   1.000
_cell.length_c   1.000
_cell.angle_alpha   90.00
_cell.angle_beta   90.00
_cell.angle_gamma   90.00
#
_symmetry.space_group_name_H-M   'P 1'
#
loop_
_entity.id
_entity.type
_entity.pdbx_description
1 polymer ?
#
loop_
_entity_poly.entity_id
_entity_poly.type
_entity_poly.pdbx_seq_one_letter_code
_entity_poly.pdbx_strand_id
1 'polypeptide(L)' 'MTQLATLGTFALSALAQSPRARDLGIPFDGTPGALNAITDVAGVEVGHVTLISGNGRVVPGKG' A
#
# COMPACT_ATOMS: atom_id res chain seq x y z
N MET A 1 -5.15 -40.98 13.95
CA MET A 1 -4.61 -40.05 14.97
C MET A 1 -3.92 -38.92 14.20
N THR A 2 -4.70 -37.91 13.88
CA THR A 2 -4.47 -36.86 12.88
C THR A 2 -3.56 -35.76 13.42
N GLN A 3 -2.44 -35.47 12.74
CA GLN A 3 -1.61 -34.30 13.05
C GLN A 3 -2.29 -33.01 12.58
N LEU A 4 -2.91 -32.36 13.56
CA LEU A 4 -2.90 -30.92 13.86
C LEU A 4 -2.27 -29.96 12.83
N ALA A 5 -3.14 -29.18 12.19
CA ALA A 5 -3.06 -27.72 12.02
C ALA A 5 -1.71 -27.09 11.64
N THR A 6 -1.40 -27.05 10.35
CA THR A 6 -0.65 -25.92 9.75
C THR A 6 -1.64 -24.78 9.49
N LEU A 7 -1.83 -23.89 10.49
CA LEU A 7 -2.41 -22.57 10.24
C LEU A 7 -1.42 -21.82 9.34
N GLY A 8 -1.66 -21.88 8.03
CA GLY A 8 -0.96 -21.03 7.07
C GLY A 8 -1.17 -19.58 7.47
N THR A 9 -0.09 -18.88 7.78
CA THR A 9 -0.04 -17.45 8.06
C THR A 9 -0.70 -16.69 6.91
N PHE A 10 -1.98 -16.34 7.06
CA PHE A 10 -2.65 -15.44 6.12
C PHE A 10 -2.03 -14.05 6.31
N ALA A 11 -1.35 -13.55 5.27
CA ALA A 11 -0.81 -12.20 5.26
C ALA A 11 -1.96 -11.19 5.31
N LEU A 12 -2.13 -10.55 6.47
CA LEU A 12 -3.15 -9.54 6.75
C LEU A 12 -2.81 -8.17 6.09
N SER A 13 -2.12 -8.14 4.95
CA SER A 13 -1.75 -6.88 4.28
C SER A 13 -2.85 -6.33 3.37
N ALA A 14 -3.80 -7.17 2.96
CA ALA A 14 -4.87 -6.79 2.02
C ALA A 14 -5.89 -5.80 2.61
N LEU A 15 -6.07 -5.76 3.94
CA LEU A 15 -7.06 -4.88 4.60
C LEU A 15 -6.57 -3.43 4.79
N ALA A 16 -5.28 -3.15 4.55
CA ALA A 16 -4.69 -1.83 4.78
C ALA A 16 -4.66 -0.94 3.53
N GLN A 17 -4.99 -1.47 2.35
CA GLN A 17 -4.78 -0.76 1.08
C GLN A 17 -6.12 -0.31 0.50
N SER A 18 -6.28 0.99 0.26
CA SER A 18 -7.44 1.51 -0.47
C SER A 18 -7.51 0.91 -1.89
N PRO A 19 -8.72 0.77 -2.47
CA PRO A 19 -8.87 0.27 -3.83
C PRO A 19 -8.01 1.07 -4.81
N ARG A 20 -7.25 0.36 -5.66
CA ARG A 20 -6.48 0.99 -6.73
C ARG A 20 -7.38 1.21 -7.95
N ALA A 21 -6.95 2.07 -8.86
CA ALA A 21 -7.72 2.41 -10.05
C ALA A 21 -8.20 1.17 -10.87
N ARG A 22 -7.35 0.14 -11.00
CA ARG A 22 -7.69 -1.11 -11.69
C ARG A 22 -8.78 -1.91 -10.97
N ASP A 23 -8.83 -1.85 -9.64
CA ASP A 23 -9.87 -2.52 -8.82
C ASP A 23 -11.24 -1.84 -8.99
N LEU A 24 -11.24 -0.57 -9.40
CA LEU A 24 -12.43 0.23 -9.69
C LEU A 24 -12.88 0.14 -11.16
N GLY A 25 -12.23 -0.71 -11.98
CA GLY A 25 -12.60 -0.91 -13.38
C GLY A 25 -12.09 0.16 -14.35
N ILE A 26 -11.13 0.99 -13.92
CA ILE A 26 -10.53 1.99 -14.82
C ILE A 26 -9.62 1.26 -15.82
N PRO A 27 -9.83 1.44 -17.14
CA PRO A 27 -9.02 0.78 -18.16
C PRO A 27 -7.64 1.42 -18.26
N PHE A 28 -6.61 0.58 -18.39
CA PHE A 28 -5.23 0.98 -18.64
C PHE A 28 -4.59 0.00 -19.60
N ASP A 29 -3.71 0.52 -20.46
CA ASP A 29 -2.93 -0.30 -21.36
C ASP A 29 -1.84 -1.11 -20.62
N GLY A 30 -1.40 -2.19 -21.28
CA GLY A 30 -0.32 -3.04 -20.82
C GLY A 30 -0.63 -3.90 -19.59
N THR A 31 0.35 -4.73 -19.23
CA THR A 31 0.29 -5.63 -18.06
C THR A 31 1.21 -5.11 -16.98
N PRO A 32 0.71 -4.78 -15.77
CA PRO A 32 1.55 -4.32 -14.68
C PRO A 32 2.41 -5.46 -14.10
N GLY A 33 3.46 -5.10 -13.36
CA GLY A 33 4.20 -6.03 -12.51
C GLY A 33 3.35 -6.56 -11.34
N ALA A 34 3.91 -7.49 -10.56
CA ALA A 34 3.18 -8.20 -9.50
C ALA A 34 2.66 -7.26 -8.41
N LEU A 35 3.45 -6.24 -8.04
CA LEU A 35 3.06 -5.23 -7.05
C LEU A 35 2.37 -4.03 -7.69
N ASN A 36 2.43 -3.91 -9.02
CA ASN A 36 1.97 -2.75 -9.78
C ASN A 36 2.52 -1.45 -9.15
N ALA A 37 3.83 -1.45 -8.89
CA ALA A 37 4.55 -0.40 -8.16
C ALA A 37 6.01 -0.32 -8.63
N ILE A 38 6.71 0.78 -8.35
CA ILE A 38 8.12 0.96 -8.77
C ILE A 38 9.06 -0.10 -8.17
N THR A 39 8.72 -0.64 -7.00
CA THR A 39 9.47 -1.69 -6.30
C THR A 39 9.35 -3.07 -6.96
N ASP A 40 8.61 -3.20 -8.07
CA ASP A 40 8.65 -4.41 -8.91
C ASP A 40 10.06 -4.65 -9.49
N VAL A 41 10.90 -3.61 -9.55
CA VAL A 41 12.31 -3.73 -9.93
C VAL A 41 13.16 -4.12 -8.72
N ALA A 42 13.83 -5.26 -8.80
CA ALA A 42 14.68 -5.77 -7.73
C ALA A 42 15.75 -4.75 -7.31
N GLY A 43 15.88 -4.53 -6.01
CA GLY A 43 16.82 -3.55 -5.42
C GLY A 43 16.27 -2.12 -5.29
N VAL A 44 15.03 -1.85 -5.72
CA VAL A 44 14.37 -0.55 -5.52
C VAL A 44 13.60 -0.55 -4.19
N GLU A 45 13.88 0.45 -3.36
CA GLU A 45 13.21 0.69 -2.07
C GLU A 45 12.53 2.06 -2.05
N VAL A 46 11.43 2.19 -1.28
CA VAL A 46 10.67 3.44 -1.12
C VAL A 46 10.32 3.63 0.34
N GLY A 47 10.59 4.83 0.88
CA GLY A 47 10.23 5.23 2.24
C GLY A 47 9.43 6.53 2.26
N HIS A 48 8.47 6.65 3.17
CA HIS A 48 7.66 7.86 3.35
C HIS A 48 7.78 8.38 4.78
N VAL A 49 7.91 9.70 4.91
CA VAL A 49 7.69 10.41 6.17
C VAL A 49 6.54 11.38 5.94
N THR A 50 5.41 11.09 6.56
CA THR A 50 4.20 11.91 6.46
C THR A 50 4.05 12.74 7.73
N LEU A 51 4.29 14.04 7.62
CA LEU A 51 4.09 15.00 8.70
C LEU A 51 2.76 15.72 8.47
N ILE A 52 1.78 15.47 9.35
CA ILE A 52 0.48 16.14 9.33
C ILE A 52 0.37 16.92 10.64
N SER A 53 0.33 18.25 10.55
CA SER A 53 0.21 19.14 11.69
C SER A 53 -0.58 20.39 11.32
N GLY A 54 -1.18 21.00 12.36
CA GLY A 54 -2.04 22.18 12.22
C GLY A 54 -3.46 21.89 11.72
N ASN A 55 -4.38 22.79 12.05
CA ASN A 55 -5.72 22.89 11.46
C ASN A 55 -6.22 24.35 11.59
N GLY A 56 -7.16 24.76 10.73
CA GLY A 56 -7.73 26.11 10.77
C GLY A 56 -6.82 27.20 10.16
N ARG A 57 -6.82 28.40 10.75
CA ARG A 57 -6.14 29.59 10.18
C ARG A 57 -4.63 29.40 10.14
N VAL A 58 -4.04 29.59 8.96
CA VAL A 58 -2.58 29.55 8.75
C VAL A 58 -1.90 30.72 9.46
N VAL A 59 -0.86 30.42 10.24
CA VAL A 59 0.01 31.42 10.89
C VAL A 59 1.44 31.17 10.40
N PRO A 60 2.14 32.16 9.82
CA PRO A 60 3.51 31.97 9.34
C PRO A 60 4.44 31.39 10.41
N GLY A 61 5.12 30.29 10.08
CA GLY A 61 6.02 29.58 10.99
C GLY A 61 5.36 28.69 12.04
N LYS A 62 4.03 28.49 11.99
CA LYS A 62 3.29 27.57 12.86
C LYS A 62 2.29 26.73 12.06
N GLY A 63 2.16 25.46 12.44
CA GLY A 63 1.29 24.50 11.75
C GLY A 63 2.10 23.61 10.84
#